data_AF-A0A7W3Z8R5-F1
#
_entry.id   AF-A0A7W3Z8R5-F1
#
_cell.length_a   1.000
_cell.length_b   1.000
_cell.length_c   1.000
_cell.angle_alpha   90.00
_cell.angle_beta   90.00
_cell.angle_gamma   90.00
#
_symmetry.space_group_name_H-M   'P 1'
#
loop_
_entity.id
_entity.type
_entity.pdbx_description
1 polymer ?
#
loop_
_entity_poly.entity_id
_entity_poly.type
_entity_poly.pdbx_seq_one_letter_code
_entity_poly.pdbx_strand_id
1 'polypeptide(L)'
;MGRPGRVGGRGLLNEVNRAPGVMGEPSVRLPGDGAEDATMDGAGQNDPLAVLYRLHHQLRVLSPVLTVAPGRPETKAMLDGLAETVAEAAGLLATAEPAALAALRQGFEHARAGRGNEATSELITAYGRLSVLLRKDTPRRDAADEPTVRWRSKF
;
A
#
# COMPACT_ATOMS: atom_id res chain seq x y z
N MET A 1 6.07 -48.60 -42.15
CA MET A 1 4.72 -48.92 -42.63
C MET A 1 3.91 -47.63 -42.64
N GLY A 2 3.68 -47.07 -43.82
CA GLY A 2 2.79 -45.92 -44.02
C GLY A 2 1.56 -46.38 -44.79
N ARG A 3 0.39 -45.90 -44.39
CA ARG A 3 -0.86 -46.02 -45.17
C ARG A 3 -1.75 -44.79 -44.95
N PRO A 4 -2.61 -44.47 -45.94
CA PRO A 4 -3.04 -43.12 -46.29
C PRO A 4 -4.56 -42.91 -46.10
N GLY A 5 -5.07 -41.75 -46.51
CA GLY A 5 -6.42 -41.68 -47.10
C GLY A 5 -7.44 -40.70 -46.49
N ARG A 6 -7.32 -39.43 -46.90
CA ARG A 6 -8.35 -38.48 -47.37
C ARG A 6 -9.84 -38.93 -47.41
N VAL A 7 -10.77 -38.03 -47.01
CA VAL A 7 -11.82 -37.34 -47.84
C VAL A 7 -13.07 -36.97 -47.02
N GLY A 8 -13.46 -35.67 -47.11
CA GLY A 8 -14.86 -35.18 -47.17
C GLY A 8 -15.56 -34.93 -45.83
N GLY A 9 -16.29 -33.83 -45.57
CA GLY A 9 -16.77 -32.73 -46.41
C GLY A 9 -17.84 -31.92 -45.63
N ARG A 10 -18.30 -30.80 -46.24
CA ARG A 10 -19.29 -29.78 -45.78
C ARG A 10 -18.77 -28.76 -44.77
N GLY A 11 -18.71 -27.44 -45.03
CA GLY A 11 -19.27 -26.63 -46.12
C GLY A 11 -20.69 -26.12 -45.81
N LEU A 12 -20.87 -24.80 -45.99
CA LEU A 12 -22.08 -23.95 -45.84
C LEU A 12 -22.15 -23.27 -44.45
N LEU A 13 -22.10 -21.94 -44.33
CA LEU A 13 -22.96 -20.97 -45.03
C LEU A 13 -22.25 -19.64 -45.40
N ASN A 14 -22.63 -19.18 -46.61
CA ASN A 14 -22.42 -17.90 -47.30
C ASN A 14 -22.62 -16.66 -46.40
N GLU A 15 -21.80 -15.61 -46.50
CA GLU A 15 -21.65 -14.62 -47.60
C GLU A 15 -22.82 -13.61 -47.75
N VAL A 16 -22.42 -12.33 -47.67
CA VAL A 16 -22.87 -11.17 -48.47
C VAL A 16 -24.23 -10.53 -48.13
N ASN A 17 -24.16 -9.31 -47.57
CA ASN A 17 -24.81 -8.17 -48.22
C ASN A 17 -24.18 -6.82 -47.83
N ARG A 18 -23.54 -6.18 -48.82
CA ARG A 18 -23.17 -4.78 -48.83
C ARG A 18 -23.89 -4.13 -50.01
N ALA A 19 -24.69 -3.10 -49.76
CA ALA A 19 -25.12 -2.10 -50.74
C ALA A 19 -25.76 -0.88 -50.05
N PRO A 20 -25.85 0.29 -50.72
CA PRO A 20 -25.46 1.57 -50.14
C PRO A 20 -26.56 2.66 -50.09
N GLY A 21 -26.28 3.71 -49.31
CA GLY A 21 -26.74 5.09 -49.57
C GLY A 21 -28.06 5.54 -48.92
N VAL A 22 -27.99 6.62 -48.14
CA VAL A 22 -28.78 7.86 -48.27
C VAL A 22 -28.48 8.76 -47.05
N MET A 23 -28.28 10.04 -47.35
CA MET A 23 -27.94 11.11 -46.42
C MET A 23 -28.98 11.34 -45.32
N GLY A 24 -28.54 11.80 -44.15
CA GLY A 24 -29.39 12.27 -43.06
C GLY A 24 -28.60 12.86 -41.90
N GLU A 25 -28.08 14.06 -42.11
CA GLU A 25 -27.79 15.16 -41.16
C GLU A 25 -26.86 14.98 -39.92
N PRO A 26 -26.05 16.01 -39.61
CA PRO A 26 -25.11 16.00 -38.48
C PRO A 26 -25.81 16.33 -37.17
N SER A 27 -25.73 15.42 -36.18
CA SER A 27 -26.05 15.79 -34.80
C SER A 27 -24.95 16.71 -34.25
N VAL A 28 -25.34 17.96 -34.11
CA VAL A 28 -24.68 19.08 -33.42
C VAL A 28 -24.07 18.62 -32.09
N ARG A 29 -22.74 18.69 -31.96
CA ARG A 29 -22.07 18.62 -30.66
C ARG A 29 -22.37 19.90 -29.89
N LEU A 30 -23.14 19.78 -28.81
CA LEU A 30 -23.17 20.78 -27.74
C LEU A 30 -21.86 20.66 -26.93
N PRO A 31 -21.12 21.75 -26.69
CA PRO A 31 -20.04 21.77 -25.72
C PRO A 31 -20.62 22.15 -24.36
N GLY A 32 -20.54 21.25 -23.40
CA GLY A 32 -21.00 21.50 -22.06
C GLY A 32 -21.17 20.21 -21.30
N ASP A 33 -20.05 19.69 -20.78
CA ASP A 33 -20.04 19.08 -19.46
C ASP A 33 -18.59 18.90 -18.99
N GLY A 34 -18.24 19.63 -17.93
CA GLY A 34 -17.20 19.29 -16.96
C GLY A 34 -15.77 19.17 -17.46
N ALA A 35 -15.12 20.29 -17.77
CA ALA A 35 -13.67 20.36 -17.93
C ALA A 35 -13.02 21.22 -16.84
N GLU A 36 -13.39 20.98 -15.58
CA GLU A 36 -12.76 21.55 -14.39
C GLU A 36 -13.43 20.80 -13.22
N ASP A 37 -12.80 19.92 -12.46
CA ASP A 37 -11.50 20.04 -11.81
C ASP A 37 -11.07 18.63 -11.34
N ALA A 38 -10.68 17.75 -12.26
CA ALA A 38 -10.13 16.42 -11.94
C ALA A 38 -8.61 16.50 -11.89
N THR A 39 -8.08 17.38 -11.05
CA THR A 39 -6.63 17.50 -10.79
C THR A 39 -6.36 17.44 -9.29
N MET A 40 -6.91 16.44 -8.61
CA MET A 40 -6.59 16.18 -7.20
C MET A 40 -6.14 14.74 -6.89
N ASP A 41 -5.64 13.97 -7.87
CA ASP A 41 -5.17 12.59 -7.64
C ASP A 41 -3.69 12.34 -8.02
N GLY A 42 -2.88 13.41 -8.11
CA GLY A 42 -1.47 13.31 -8.49
C GLY A 42 -0.44 13.56 -7.38
N ALA A 43 -0.84 14.23 -6.28
CA ALA A 43 0.10 14.75 -5.29
C ALA A 43 0.39 13.81 -4.11
N GLY A 44 -0.40 12.75 -3.92
CA GLY A 44 -0.29 11.83 -2.77
C GLY A 44 0.55 10.57 -3.01
N GLN A 45 0.90 10.25 -4.26
CA GLN A 45 1.53 8.96 -4.60
C GLN A 45 3.06 8.97 -4.43
N ASN A 46 3.69 10.13 -4.22
CA ASN A 46 5.14 10.27 -4.07
C ASN A 46 5.53 11.12 -2.85
N ASP A 47 4.74 11.11 -1.77
CA ASP A 47 5.19 11.70 -0.52
C ASP A 47 6.18 10.73 0.18
N PRO A 48 7.48 11.06 0.28
CA PRO A 48 8.47 10.21 0.93
C PRO A 48 8.17 10.00 2.42
N LEU A 49 7.40 10.88 3.05
CA LEU A 49 7.01 10.70 4.46
C LEU A 49 5.84 9.71 4.59
N ALA A 50 4.96 9.60 3.59
CA ALA A 50 3.83 8.68 3.62
C ALA A 50 4.27 7.22 3.79
N VAL A 51 5.38 6.81 3.17
CA VAL A 51 5.94 5.45 3.38
C VAL A 51 6.44 5.23 4.81
N LEU A 52 6.99 6.27 5.46
CA LEU A 52 7.43 6.18 6.85
C LEU A 52 6.24 6.14 7.83
N TYR A 53 5.16 6.90 7.56
CA TYR A 53 3.91 6.80 8.32
C TYR A 53 3.26 5.43 8.16
N ARG A 54 3.25 4.86 6.95
CA ARG A 54 2.77 3.50 6.69
C ARG A 54 3.58 2.46 7.45
N LEU A 55 4.91 2.55 7.39
CA LEU A 55 5.82 1.67 8.13
C LEU A 55 5.58 1.74 9.64
N HIS A 56 5.43 2.95 10.17
CA HIS A 56 5.11 3.19 11.59
C HIS A 56 3.79 2.52 11.98
N HIS A 57 2.76 2.66 11.16
CA HIS A 57 1.47 2.02 11.39
C HIS A 57 1.55 0.49 11.37
N GLN A 58 2.22 -0.09 10.37
CA GLN A 58 2.39 -1.55 10.28
C GLN A 58 3.12 -2.11 11.50
N LEU A 59 4.18 -1.45 11.97
CA LEU A 59 4.92 -1.86 13.18
C LEU A 59 4.03 -1.80 14.44
N ARG A 60 3.19 -0.78 14.56
CA ARG A 60 2.22 -0.66 15.67
C ARG A 60 1.23 -1.82 15.70
N VAL A 61 0.74 -2.23 14.53
CA VAL A 61 -0.21 -3.34 14.40
C VAL A 61 0.45 -4.70 14.59
N LEU A 62 1.66 -4.89 14.04
CA LEU A 62 2.33 -6.18 14.04
C LEU A 62 2.93 -6.56 15.41
N SER A 63 3.39 -5.58 16.19
CA SER A 63 4.01 -5.82 17.51
C SER A 63 3.17 -6.71 18.45
N PRO A 64 1.86 -6.43 18.69
CA PRO A 64 1.02 -7.31 19.50
C PRO A 64 0.76 -8.67 18.83
N VAL A 65 0.65 -8.73 17.50
CA VAL A 65 0.43 -9.97 16.77
C VAL A 65 1.59 -10.95 16.93
N LEU A 66 2.83 -10.47 16.88
CA LEU A 66 4.03 -11.30 17.10
C LEU A 66 4.11 -11.87 18.51
N THR A 67 3.50 -11.21 19.50
CA THR A 67 3.47 -11.71 20.88
C THR A 67 2.43 -12.82 21.04
N VAL A 68 1.26 -12.68 20.39
CA VAL A 68 0.12 -13.59 20.60
C VAL A 68 0.14 -14.78 19.63
N ALA A 69 0.65 -14.59 18.41
CA ALA A 69 0.52 -15.56 17.33
C ALA A 69 1.77 -15.67 16.41
N PRO A 70 3.00 -15.74 16.94
CA PRO A 70 4.25 -15.58 16.15
C PRO A 70 4.44 -16.57 14.99
N GLY A 71 3.81 -17.75 15.06
CA GLY A 71 3.98 -18.83 14.07
C GLY A 71 2.82 -19.00 13.09
N ARG A 72 1.84 -18.10 13.10
CA ARG A 72 0.68 -18.22 12.20
C ARG A 72 1.05 -17.82 10.76
N PRO A 73 0.50 -18.49 9.73
CA PRO A 73 0.71 -18.11 8.33
C PRO A 73 0.39 -16.63 8.05
N GLU A 74 -0.64 -16.10 8.71
CA GLU A 74 -1.05 -14.70 8.62
C GLU A 74 0.03 -13.76 9.15
N THR A 75 0.66 -14.10 10.29
CA THR A 75 1.78 -13.33 10.86
C THR A 75 2.98 -13.32 9.93
N LYS A 76 3.25 -14.44 9.25
CA LYS A 76 4.29 -14.50 8.21
C LYS A 76 3.96 -13.58 7.03
N ALA A 77 2.73 -13.62 6.52
CA ALA A 77 2.31 -12.72 5.44
C ALA A 77 2.39 -11.23 5.84
N MET A 78 2.07 -10.89 7.09
CA MET A 78 2.23 -9.54 7.60
C MET A 78 3.71 -9.12 7.69
N LEU A 79 4.60 -10.03 8.08
CA LEU A 79 6.05 -9.78 8.09
C LEU A 79 6.60 -9.59 6.65
N ASP A 80 6.11 -10.36 5.68
CA ASP A 80 6.48 -10.22 4.28
C ASP A 80 6.04 -8.85 3.72
N GLY A 81 4.78 -8.43 3.97
CA GLY A 81 4.29 -7.10 3.58
C GLY A 81 4.99 -5.95 4.32
N LEU A 82 5.42 -6.16 5.57
CA LEU A 82 6.27 -5.20 6.27
C LEU A 82 7.64 -5.09 5.59
N ALA A 83 8.25 -6.21 5.18
CA ALA A 83 9.54 -6.22 4.51
C ALA A 83 9.52 -5.46 3.16
N GLU A 84 8.43 -5.56 2.41
CA GLU A 84 8.20 -4.75 1.19
C GLU A 84 8.23 -3.26 1.49
N THR A 85 7.46 -2.82 2.52
CA THR A 85 7.45 -1.41 2.91
C THR A 85 8.81 -0.93 3.45
N VAL A 86 9.58 -1.80 4.12
CA VAL A 86 10.95 -1.48 4.54
C VAL A 86 11.87 -1.32 3.34
N ALA A 87 11.73 -2.13 2.30
CA ALA A 87 12.52 -2.01 1.08
C ALA A 87 12.26 -0.67 0.38
N GLU A 88 10.99 -0.23 0.32
CA GLU A 88 10.62 1.09 -0.20
C GLU A 88 11.20 2.24 0.66
N ALA A 89 11.12 2.12 1.99
CA ALA A 89 11.62 3.13 2.93
C ALA A 89 13.15 3.13 3.12
N ALA A 90 13.87 2.14 2.59
CA ALA A 90 15.25 1.87 2.97
C ALA A 90 16.19 3.05 2.75
N GLY A 91 16.07 3.76 1.62
CA GLY A 91 16.91 4.92 1.30
C GLY A 91 16.68 6.10 2.26
N LEU A 92 15.41 6.35 2.60
CA LEU A 92 15.05 7.41 3.55
C LEU A 92 15.52 7.07 4.96
N LEU A 93 15.29 5.84 5.41
CA LEU A 93 15.75 5.40 6.73
C LEU A 93 17.27 5.40 6.83
N ALA A 94 17.99 4.96 5.79
CA ALA A 94 19.45 4.98 5.79
C ALA A 94 20.01 6.41 6.01
N THR A 95 19.29 7.43 5.57
CA THR A 95 19.69 8.84 5.71
C THR A 95 19.20 9.45 7.03
N ALA A 96 17.92 9.26 7.36
CA ALA A 96 17.25 9.96 8.46
C ALA A 96 17.31 9.21 9.80
N GLU A 97 17.25 7.87 9.77
CA GLU A 97 17.36 7.04 10.98
C GLU A 97 17.99 5.65 10.66
N PRO A 98 19.32 5.58 10.50
CA PRO A 98 20.01 4.35 10.12
C PRO A 98 19.90 3.25 11.19
N ALA A 99 19.75 3.62 12.47
CA ALA A 99 19.60 2.66 13.55
C ALA A 99 18.20 2.02 13.55
N ALA A 100 17.16 2.73 13.09
CA ALA A 100 15.85 2.13 12.84
C ALA A 100 15.92 1.08 11.73
N LEU A 101 16.64 1.38 10.63
CA LEU A 101 16.86 0.41 9.55
C LEU A 101 17.64 -0.83 10.01
N ALA A 102 18.66 -0.64 10.85
CA ALA A 102 19.43 -1.75 11.41
C ALA A 102 18.56 -2.67 12.29
N ALA A 103 17.74 -2.10 13.16
CA ALA A 103 16.81 -2.85 14.00
C ALA A 103 15.78 -3.63 13.16
N LEU A 104 15.22 -3.03 12.11
CA LEU A 104 14.31 -3.74 11.19
C LEU A 104 14.97 -4.96 10.54
N ARG A 105 16.21 -4.79 10.05
CA ARG A 105 16.97 -5.90 9.46
C ARG A 105 17.22 -7.01 10.47
N GLN A 106 17.67 -6.69 11.68
CA GLN A 106 17.86 -7.69 12.74
C GLN A 106 16.54 -8.38 13.10
N GLY A 107 15.45 -7.62 13.25
CA GLY A 107 14.12 -8.17 13.52
C GLY A 107 13.68 -9.23 12.51
N PHE A 108 13.91 -8.98 11.20
CA PHE A 108 13.62 -9.98 10.17
C PHE A 108 14.54 -11.20 10.23
N GLU A 109 15.84 -11.03 10.51
CA GLU A 109 16.75 -12.17 10.71
C GLU A 109 16.35 -13.03 11.91
N HIS A 110 15.95 -12.41 13.01
CA HIS A 110 15.40 -13.10 14.18
C HIS A 110 14.11 -13.85 13.85
N ALA A 111 13.19 -13.20 13.11
CA ALA A 111 11.92 -13.81 12.72
C ALA A 111 12.15 -15.05 11.83
N ARG A 112 13.04 -14.97 10.83
CA ARG A 112 13.39 -16.12 9.97
C ARG A 112 14.02 -17.27 10.75
N ALA A 113 14.77 -16.96 11.80
CA ALA A 113 15.38 -17.96 12.66
C ALA A 113 14.45 -18.50 13.78
N GLY A 114 13.18 -18.11 13.80
CA GLY A 114 12.21 -18.53 14.82
C GLY A 114 12.44 -17.91 16.20
N ARG A 115 13.29 -16.88 16.30
CA ARG A 115 13.60 -16.16 17.54
C ARG A 115 12.60 -15.04 17.78
N GLY A 116 11.37 -15.41 18.14
CA GLY A 116 10.21 -14.51 18.18
C GLY A 116 10.33 -13.35 19.19
N ASN A 117 10.93 -13.59 20.36
CA ASN A 117 11.10 -12.56 21.39
C ASN A 117 12.11 -11.49 20.93
N GLU A 118 13.23 -11.93 20.36
CA GLU A 118 14.26 -11.07 19.79
C GLU A 118 13.71 -10.29 18.59
N ALA A 119 12.98 -10.96 17.70
CA ALA A 119 12.31 -10.29 16.58
C ALA A 119 11.36 -9.18 17.07
N THR A 120 10.54 -9.49 18.07
CA THR A 120 9.62 -8.53 18.68
C THR A 120 10.36 -7.34 19.30
N SER A 121 11.44 -7.61 20.05
CA SER A 121 12.27 -6.57 20.68
C SER A 121 12.87 -5.60 19.65
N GLU A 122 13.43 -6.13 18.56
CA GLU A 122 14.02 -5.31 17.50
C GLU A 122 12.96 -4.50 16.74
N LEU A 123 11.80 -5.08 16.45
CA LEU A 123 10.71 -4.38 15.77
C LEU A 123 10.08 -3.28 16.64
N ILE A 124 9.96 -3.48 17.96
CA ILE A 124 9.56 -2.43 18.91
C ILE A 124 10.62 -1.32 18.98
N THR A 125 11.91 -1.68 18.94
CA THR A 125 13.00 -0.69 18.91
C THR A 125 12.92 0.18 17.66
N ALA A 126 12.69 -0.42 16.49
CA ALA A 126 12.48 0.30 15.25
C ALA A 126 11.26 1.24 15.34
N TYR A 127 10.13 0.74 15.87
CA TYR A 127 8.92 1.54 16.07
C TYR A 127 9.15 2.78 16.95
N GLY A 128 9.88 2.61 18.06
CA GLY A 128 10.21 3.72 18.97
C GLY A 128 11.02 4.81 18.27
N ARG A 129 12.01 4.42 17.47
CA ARG A 129 12.85 5.34 16.69
C ARG A 129 12.06 6.08 15.62
N LEU A 130 11.24 5.36 14.84
CA LEU A 130 10.33 5.94 13.86
C LEU A 130 9.35 6.93 14.51
N SER A 131 8.80 6.60 15.68
CA SER A 131 7.91 7.50 16.43
C SER A 131 8.58 8.82 16.79
N VAL A 132 9.87 8.79 17.17
CA VAL A 132 10.64 10.01 17.47
C VAL A 132 10.93 10.80 16.20
N LEU A 133 11.31 10.14 15.11
CA LEU A 133 11.57 10.77 13.82
C LEU A 133 10.33 11.53 13.33
N LEU A 134 9.17 10.87 13.28
CA LEU A 134 7.94 11.45 12.76
C LEU A 134 7.38 12.59 13.63
N ARG A 135 7.61 12.56 14.95
CA ARG A 135 7.24 13.68 15.83
C ARG A 135 8.04 14.95 15.57
N LYS A 136 9.29 14.85 15.09
CA LYS A 136 10.11 16.02 14.75
C LYS A 136 9.65 16.68 13.45
N ASP A 137 9.05 15.89 12.57
CA ASP A 137 8.52 16.31 11.29
C ASP A 137 7.13 16.95 11.40
N THR A 138 6.34 16.59 12.41
CA THR A 138 5.05 17.25 12.67
C THR A 138 5.29 18.63 13.31
N PRO A 139 5.10 19.77 12.61
CA PRO A 139 4.99 21.05 13.30
C PRO A 139 3.85 20.92 14.31
N ARG A 140 4.11 21.31 15.55
CA ARG A 140 3.20 21.23 16.69
C ARG A 140 1.87 21.93 16.33
N ARG A 141 0.94 21.23 15.70
CA ARG A 141 -0.41 21.72 15.44
C ARG A 141 -1.11 21.87 16.78
N ASP A 142 -1.16 23.12 17.24
CA ASP A 142 -2.26 23.71 17.98
C ASP A 142 -2.96 22.82 19.02
N ALA A 143 -2.23 22.46 20.08
CA ALA A 143 -2.85 22.14 21.37
C ALA A 143 -3.20 23.41 22.15
N ALA A 144 -3.70 24.44 21.46
CA ALA A 144 -4.03 25.75 22.03
C ALA A 144 -5.54 25.96 22.27
N ASP A 145 -6.42 25.11 21.72
CA ASP A 145 -7.88 25.34 21.76
C ASP A 145 -8.71 24.19 22.33
N GLU A 146 -8.14 23.35 23.19
CA GLU A 146 -8.99 22.52 24.06
C GLU A 146 -9.27 23.28 25.36
N PRO A 147 -10.47 23.88 25.55
CA PRO A 147 -10.87 24.30 26.87
C PRO A 147 -11.00 23.04 27.71
N THR A 148 -9.99 22.76 28.54
CA THR A 148 -10.10 21.78 29.61
C THR A 148 -11.32 22.12 30.45
N VAL A 149 -12.45 21.49 30.15
CA VAL A 149 -13.64 21.50 31.00
C VAL A 149 -13.23 20.72 32.23
N ARG A 150 -12.75 21.44 33.24
CA ARG A 150 -12.49 20.91 34.57
C ARG A 150 -13.85 20.51 35.14
N TRP A 151 -14.15 19.22 35.13
CA TRP A 151 -15.29 18.68 35.86
C TRP A 151 -15.06 19.02 37.34
N ARG A 152 -15.69 20.10 37.81
CA ARG A 152 -15.84 20.37 39.24
C ARG A 152 -16.75 19.27 39.77
N SER A 153 -16.16 18.21 40.32
CA SER A 153 -16.86 17.33 41.25
C SER A 153 -17.45 18.20 42.35
N LYS A 154 -18.77 18.29 42.38
CA LYS A 154 -19.51 18.67 43.59
C LYS A 154 -19.69 17.39 44.39
N PHE A 155 -18.76 17.14 45.30
CA PHE A 155 -19.03 16.40 46.52
C PHE A 155 -18.90 17.39 47.66
#